data_AF-E5YES6-F1
#
_entry.id   AF-E5YES6-F1
#
_cell.length_a   1.000
_cell.length_b   1.000
_cell.length_c   1.000
_cell.angle_alpha   90.00
_cell.angle_beta   90.00
_cell.angle_gamma   90.00
#
_symmetry.space_group_name_H-M   'P 1'
#
loop_
_entity.id
_entity.type
_entity.pdbx_description
1 polymer ?
#
loop_
_entity_poly.entity_id
_entity_poly.type
_entity_poly.pdbx_seq_one_letter_code
_entity_poly.pdbx_strand_id
1 'polypeptide(L)'
;MQERKNIDVIQAFRGVAALSVVLYHYSWFISPLDQTFLRHGYFGVDLFFMISGFLAYITARNFSGGVHDSFIYLTKRATRIIPTYYIVTIAYFVTYWAMGLPNENLLLNTLKSLLFIPLNGGVAPAFGYALVESGWTLNYEFFFI
;
A
#
# COMPACT_ATOMS: atom_id res chain seq x y z
N MET A 1 28.41 -10.15 10.95
CA MET A 1 27.19 -10.80 11.51
C MET A 1 26.32 -9.83 12.31
N GLN A 2 26.90 -8.97 13.16
CA GLN A 2 26.15 -7.99 13.97
C GLN A 2 25.28 -7.01 13.15
N GLU A 3 25.78 -6.46 12.04
CA GLU A 3 25.03 -5.53 11.18
C GLU A 3 23.78 -6.14 10.56
N ARG A 4 23.84 -7.40 10.09
CA ARG A 4 22.68 -8.09 9.52
C ARG A 4 21.59 -8.29 10.59
N LYS A 5 21.99 -8.69 11.80
CA LYS A 5 21.08 -8.85 12.94
C LYS A 5 20.37 -7.54 13.31
N ASN A 6 21.06 -6.41 13.23
CA ASN A 6 20.45 -5.09 13.51
C ASN A 6 19.43 -4.70 12.42
N ILE A 7 19.71 -4.97 11.15
CA ILE A 7 18.77 -4.73 10.05
C ILE A 7 17.52 -5.62 10.22
N ASP A 8 17.70 -6.89 10.59
CA ASP A 8 16.57 -7.82 10.78
C ASP A 8 15.63 -7.36 11.90
N VAL A 9 16.19 -6.83 13.00
CA VAL A 9 15.39 -6.25 14.10
C VAL A 9 14.60 -5.02 13.63
N ILE A 10 15.22 -4.13 12.85
CA ILE A 10 14.55 -2.96 12.27
C ILE A 10 13.41 -3.38 11.32
N GLN A 11 13.64 -4.42 10.52
CA GLN A 11 12.60 -5.00 9.66
C GLN A 11 11.45 -5.60 10.47
N ALA A 12 11.74 -6.22 11.63
CA ALA A 12 10.71 -6.71 12.54
C ALA A 12 9.85 -5.56 13.10
N PHE A 13 10.46 -4.44 13.49
CA PHE A 13 9.72 -3.23 13.90
C PHE A 13 8.84 -2.68 12.78
N ARG A 14 9.30 -2.73 11.52
CA ARG A 14 8.46 -2.39 10.36
C ARG A 14 7.25 -3.32 10.25
N GLY A 15 7.43 -4.61 10.53
CA GLY A 15 6.33 -5.57 10.58
C GLY A 15 5.32 -5.27 11.69
N VAL A 16 5.79 -4.92 12.89
CA VAL A 16 4.93 -4.50 14.01
C VAL A 16 4.14 -3.24 13.66
N ALA A 17 4.78 -2.25 13.03
CA ALA A 17 4.12 -1.03 12.57
C ALA A 17 3.03 -1.32 11.51
N ALA A 18 3.30 -2.22 10.56
CA ALA A 18 2.29 -2.62 9.57
C ALA A 18 1.10 -3.34 10.24
N LEU A 19 1.35 -4.23 11.20
CA LEU A 19 0.30 -4.95 11.93
C LEU A 19 -0.58 -4.00 12.75
N SER A 20 0.00 -2.97 13.40
CA SER A 20 -0.79 -2.00 14.14
C SER A 20 -1.77 -1.23 13.25
N VAL A 21 -1.38 -0.93 12.01
CA VAL A 21 -2.26 -0.28 11.01
C VAL A 21 -3.38 -1.22 10.57
N VAL A 22 -3.09 -2.51 10.36
CA VAL A 22 -4.12 -3.52 10.02
C VAL A 22 -5.14 -3.63 11.16
N LEU A 23 -4.66 -3.73 12.41
CA LEU A 23 -5.53 -3.80 13.59
C LEU A 23 -6.38 -2.52 13.77
N TYR A 24 -5.80 -1.36 13.46
CA TYR A 24 -6.54 -0.10 13.45
C TYR A 24 -7.73 -0.14 12.48
N HIS A 25 -7.50 -0.52 11.21
CA HIS A 25 -8.59 -0.61 10.23
C HIS A 25 -9.60 -1.70 10.59
N TYR A 26 -9.14 -2.82 11.14
CA TYR A 26 -10.03 -3.89 11.59
C TYR A 26 -10.92 -3.48 12.77
N SER A 27 -10.42 -2.62 13.66
CA SER A 27 -11.19 -2.12 14.82
C SER A 27 -12.47 -1.39 14.41
N TRP A 28 -12.51 -0.78 13.21
CA TRP A 28 -13.71 -0.10 12.70
C TRP A 28 -14.88 -1.05 12.42
N PHE A 29 -14.59 -2.33 12.18
CA PHE A 29 -15.59 -3.35 11.87
C PHE A 29 -16.10 -4.10 13.11
N ILE A 30 -15.50 -3.87 14.29
CA ILE A 30 -15.86 -4.58 15.52
C ILE A 30 -16.10 -3.59 16.67
N SER A 31 -17.37 -3.41 17.05
CA SER A 31 -17.73 -2.73 18.30
C SER A 31 -17.62 -3.69 19.49
N PRO A 32 -17.05 -3.31 20.66
CA PRO A 32 -16.62 -1.98 21.09
C PRO A 32 -15.08 -1.77 21.01
N LEU A 33 -14.38 -2.51 20.14
CA LEU A 33 -12.93 -2.35 19.97
C LEU A 33 -12.57 -0.97 19.41
N ASP A 34 -13.54 -0.26 18.82
CA ASP A 34 -13.47 1.14 18.39
C ASP A 34 -13.06 2.12 19.50
N GLN A 35 -13.23 1.75 20.77
CA GLN A 35 -12.86 2.57 21.95
C GLN A 35 -11.52 2.14 22.60
N THR A 36 -10.82 1.16 22.02
CA THR A 36 -9.61 0.59 22.64
C THR A 36 -8.31 1.25 22.15
N PHE A 37 -7.19 0.85 22.75
CA PHE A 37 -5.84 1.25 22.32
C PHE A 37 -5.59 1.00 20.83
N LEU A 38 -6.30 0.05 20.20
CA LEU A 38 -6.21 -0.24 18.77
C LEU A 38 -6.52 0.98 17.88
N ARG A 39 -7.31 1.93 18.39
CA ARG A 39 -7.61 3.19 17.68
C ARG A 39 -6.40 4.10 17.53
N HIS A 40 -5.34 3.91 18.32
CA HIS A 40 -4.06 4.62 18.17
C HIS A 40 -3.11 3.92 17.18
N GLY A 41 -3.53 2.81 16.57
CA GLY A 41 -2.70 2.06 15.61
C GLY A 41 -2.35 2.84 14.33
N TYR A 42 -3.00 3.99 14.08
CA TYR A 42 -2.66 4.89 12.97
C TYR A 42 -1.23 5.43 13.04
N PHE A 43 -0.64 5.58 14.25
CA PHE A 43 0.78 5.95 14.41
C PHE A 43 1.75 4.94 13.78
N GLY A 44 1.28 3.71 13.53
CA GLY A 44 2.03 2.71 12.78
C GLY A 44 2.38 3.16 11.37
N VAL A 45 1.56 4.03 10.75
CA VAL A 45 1.85 4.59 9.42
C VAL A 45 3.14 5.42 9.44
N ASP A 46 3.26 6.34 10.39
CA ASP A 46 4.44 7.20 10.53
C ASP A 46 5.70 6.37 10.81
N LEU A 47 5.60 5.42 11.72
CA LEU A 47 6.71 4.53 12.07
C LEU A 47 7.14 3.65 10.87
N PHE A 48 6.17 3.10 10.13
CA PHE A 48 6.44 2.30 8.95
C PHE A 48 7.19 3.10 7.89
N PHE A 49 6.77 4.35 7.63
CA PHE A 49 7.42 5.22 6.65
C PHE A 49 8.82 5.66 7.10
N MET A 50 9.01 6.02 8.36
CA MET A 50 10.33 6.37 8.90
C MET A 50 11.34 5.22 8.74
N ILE A 51 10.94 4.00 9.11
CA ILE A 51 11.80 2.81 8.99
C ILE A 51 12.08 2.49 7.51
N SER A 52 11.06 2.58 6.66
CA SER A 52 11.20 2.30 5.22
C SER A 52 12.13 3.31 4.53
N GLY A 53 12.02 4.59 4.88
CA GLY A 53 12.92 5.64 4.39
C GLY A 53 14.35 5.42 4.86
N PHE A 54 14.55 5.07 6.14
CA PHE A 54 15.87 4.74 6.68
C PHE A 54 16.52 3.56 5.95
N LEU A 55 15.77 2.48 5.72
CA LEU A 55 16.26 1.32 4.97
C LEU A 55 16.54 1.65 3.50
N ALA A 56 15.70 2.48 2.87
CA ALA A 56 15.90 2.94 1.51
C ALA A 56 17.20 3.74 1.39
N TYR A 57 17.48 4.64 2.34
CA TYR A 57 18.74 5.40 2.39
C TYR A 57 19.96 4.48 2.49
N ILE A 58 19.96 3.51 3.41
CA ILE A 58 21.06 2.55 3.55
C ILE A 58 21.28 1.77 2.24
N THR A 59 20.19 1.34 1.60
CA THR A 59 20.27 0.58 0.35
C THR A 59 20.77 1.46 -0.80
N ALA A 60 20.30 2.71 -0.87
CA ALA A 60 20.67 3.68 -1.91
C ALA A 60 22.17 4.02 -1.90
N ARG A 61 22.83 4.01 -0.73
CA ARG A 61 24.28 4.25 -0.61
C ARG A 61 25.16 3.27 -1.40
N ASN A 62 24.62 2.11 -1.78
CA ASN A 62 25.35 1.10 -2.54
C ASN A 62 25.18 1.23 -4.06
N PHE A 63 24.36 2.18 -4.54
CA PHE A 63 24.20 2.44 -5.96
C PHE A 63 25.14 3.57 -6.41
N SER A 64 25.76 3.38 -7.58
CA SER A 64 26.59 4.40 -8.24
C SER A 64 25.79 5.62 -8.68
N GLY A 65 24.46 5.46 -8.83
CA GLY A 65 23.58 6.50 -9.33
C GLY A 65 23.57 6.55 -10.86
N GLY A 66 22.48 7.05 -11.43
CA GLY A 66 22.30 7.17 -12.87
C GLY A 66 21.02 6.52 -13.38
N VAL A 67 20.73 6.73 -14.67
CA VAL A 67 19.48 6.28 -15.33
C VAL A 67 19.32 4.76 -15.27
N HIS A 68 20.42 4.01 -15.39
CA HIS A 68 20.41 2.55 -15.35
C HIS A 68 20.02 2.00 -13.98
N ASP A 69 20.60 2.53 -12.90
CA ASP A 69 20.30 2.12 -11.53
C ASP A 69 18.85 2.48 -11.14
N SER A 70 18.36 3.64 -11.57
CA SER A 70 16.96 4.04 -11.40
C SER A 70 16.00 3.09 -12.10
N PHE A 71 16.30 2.67 -13.32
CA PHE A 71 15.47 1.71 -14.06
C PHE A 71 15.43 0.34 -13.37
N ILE A 72 16.56 -0.14 -12.86
CA ILE A 72 16.63 -1.38 -12.08
C ILE A 72 15.79 -1.27 -10.79
N TYR A 73 15.84 -0.12 -10.12
CA TYR A 73 15.04 0.12 -8.92
C TYR A 73 13.53 0.13 -9.23
N LEU A 74 13.11 0.87 -10.25
CA LEU A 74 11.71 0.98 -10.66
C LEU A 74 11.15 -0.37 -11.12
N THR A 75 11.91 -1.13 -11.91
CA THR A 75 11.47 -2.47 -12.37
C THR A 75 11.31 -3.44 -11.21
N LYS A 76 12.26 -3.48 -10.25
CA LYS A 76 12.13 -4.29 -9.03
C LYS A 76 10.92 -3.89 -8.17
N ARG A 77 10.59 -2.60 -8.13
CA ARG A 77 9.42 -2.09 -7.42
C ARG A 77 8.13 -2.51 -8.14
N ALA A 78 8.08 -2.34 -9.45
CA ALA A 78 6.93 -2.69 -10.28
C ALA A 78 6.60 -4.19 -10.23
N THR A 79 7.61 -5.07 -10.36
CA THR A 79 7.41 -6.53 -10.30
C THR A 79 6.94 -7.03 -8.94
N ARG A 80 7.11 -6.24 -7.88
CA ARG A 80 6.60 -6.56 -6.54
C ARG A 80 5.22 -5.97 -6.29
N ILE A 81 4.96 -4.73 -6.70
CA ILE A 81 3.72 -4.01 -6.36
C ILE A 81 2.58 -4.39 -7.31
N ILE A 82 2.83 -4.42 -8.63
CA ILE A 82 1.79 -4.62 -9.65
C ILE A 82 1.09 -5.97 -9.49
N PRO A 83 1.80 -7.12 -9.32
CA PRO A 83 1.12 -8.41 -9.19
C PRO A 83 0.22 -8.47 -7.96
N THR A 84 0.68 -7.98 -6.81
CA THR A 84 -0.13 -7.93 -5.59
C THR A 84 -1.35 -7.03 -5.76
N TYR A 85 -1.20 -5.87 -6.40
CA TYR A 85 -2.31 -4.96 -6.67
C TYR A 85 -3.37 -5.60 -7.57
N TYR A 86 -2.97 -6.29 -8.64
CA TYR A 86 -3.92 -7.01 -9.51
C TYR A 86 -4.64 -8.14 -8.78
N ILE A 87 -3.91 -8.94 -7.98
CA ILE A 87 -4.51 -10.02 -7.18
C ILE A 87 -5.57 -9.45 -6.23
N VAL A 88 -5.25 -8.39 -5.49
CA VAL A 88 -6.19 -7.77 -4.54
C VAL A 88 -7.39 -7.14 -5.25
N THR A 89 -7.16 -6.46 -6.39
CA THR A 89 -8.24 -5.85 -7.19
C THR A 89 -9.20 -6.92 -7.74
N ILE A 90 -8.67 -8.03 -8.26
CA ILE A 90 -9.48 -9.16 -8.74
C ILE A 90 -10.20 -9.84 -7.56
N ALA A 91 -9.52 -10.06 -6.44
CA ALA A 91 -10.14 -10.63 -5.24
C ALA A 91 -11.31 -9.76 -4.75
N TYR A 92 -11.15 -8.44 -4.74
CA TYR A 92 -12.22 -7.50 -4.42
C TYR A 92 -13.42 -7.64 -5.36
N PHE A 93 -13.18 -7.72 -6.67
CA PHE A 93 -14.24 -7.95 -7.65
C PHE A 93 -14.99 -9.27 -7.39
N VAL A 94 -14.25 -10.36 -7.19
CA VAL A 94 -14.82 -11.70 -6.96
C VAL A 94 -15.63 -11.75 -5.67
N THR A 95 -15.15 -11.15 -4.57
CA THR A 95 -15.90 -11.14 -3.30
C THR A 95 -17.17 -10.31 -3.38
N TYR A 96 -17.13 -9.13 -3.98
CA TYR A 96 -18.32 -8.30 -4.18
C TYR A 96 -19.36 -8.99 -5.06
N TRP A 97 -18.91 -9.61 -6.15
CA TRP A 97 -19.78 -10.34 -7.06
C TRP A 97 -20.40 -11.58 -6.39
N ALA A 98 -19.59 -12.38 -5.68
CA ALA A 98 -20.07 -13.59 -4.99
C ALA A 98 -21.04 -13.28 -3.82
N MET A 99 -20.88 -12.14 -3.16
CA MET A 99 -21.76 -11.69 -2.08
C MET A 99 -23.02 -10.98 -2.58
N GLY A 100 -23.14 -10.71 -3.89
CA GLY A 100 -24.29 -9.99 -4.46
C GLY A 100 -24.45 -8.57 -3.94
N LEU A 101 -23.35 -7.92 -3.54
CA LEU A 101 -23.39 -6.57 -2.99
C LEU A 101 -23.73 -5.55 -4.10
N PRO A 102 -24.63 -4.58 -3.85
CA PRO A 102 -25.02 -3.61 -4.86
C PRO A 102 -23.85 -2.68 -5.19
N ASN A 103 -23.38 -2.75 -6.43
CA ASN A 103 -22.41 -1.81 -7.01
C ASN A 103 -22.65 -1.70 -8.52
N GLU A 104 -23.38 -0.68 -8.92
CA GLU A 104 -23.89 -0.47 -10.29
C GLU A 104 -22.80 -0.41 -11.36
N ASN A 105 -21.54 -0.14 -10.96
CA ASN A 105 -20.41 0.03 -11.87
C ASN A 105 -19.22 -0.88 -11.54
N LEU A 106 -19.42 -2.00 -10.83
CA LEU A 106 -18.34 -2.85 -10.33
C LEU A 106 -17.35 -3.28 -11.43
N LEU A 107 -17.84 -3.74 -12.58
CA LEU A 107 -16.99 -4.17 -13.69
C LEU A 107 -16.16 -3.00 -14.26
N LEU A 108 -16.82 -1.87 -14.56
CA LEU A 108 -16.16 -0.69 -15.11
C LEU A 108 -15.12 -0.12 -14.14
N ASN A 109 -15.43 -0.08 -12.85
CA ASN A 109 -14.52 0.39 -11.81
C ASN A 109 -13.32 -0.54 -11.61
N THR A 110 -13.53 -1.85 -11.76
CA THR A 110 -12.45 -2.84 -11.73
C THR A 110 -11.52 -2.65 -12.92
N LEU A 111 -12.06 -2.50 -14.13
CA LEU A 111 -11.26 -2.25 -15.33
C LEU A 111 -10.47 -0.94 -15.24
N LYS A 112 -11.11 0.16 -14.80
CA LYS A 112 -10.43 1.43 -14.56
C LYS A 112 -9.28 1.26 -13.56
N SER A 113 -9.50 0.54 -12.47
CA SER A 113 -8.47 0.30 -11.44
C SER A 113 -7.31 -0.55 -11.95
N LEU A 114 -7.57 -1.57 -12.77
CA LEU A 114 -6.53 -2.38 -13.42
C LEU A 114 -5.70 -1.58 -14.44
N LEU A 115 -6.29 -0.55 -15.04
CA LEU A 115 -5.62 0.39 -15.94
C LEU A 115 -5.01 1.60 -15.21
N PHE A 116 -4.98 1.58 -13.88
CA PHE A 116 -4.50 2.69 -13.04
C PHE A 116 -5.25 4.02 -13.24
N ILE A 117 -6.50 3.97 -13.71
CA ILE A 117 -7.35 5.14 -13.93
C ILE A 117 -8.12 5.45 -12.63
N PRO A 118 -7.98 6.66 -12.06
CA PRO A 118 -8.74 7.07 -10.88
C PRO A 118 -10.26 7.05 -11.13
N LEU A 119 -11.03 6.57 -10.16
CA LEU A 119 -12.48 6.39 -10.33
C LEU A 119 -13.29 7.69 -10.23
N ASN A 120 -12.83 8.65 -9.44
CA ASN A 120 -13.54 9.90 -9.14
C ASN A 120 -12.58 11.11 -9.20
N GLY A 121 -13.09 12.32 -9.44
CA GLY A 121 -12.33 13.58 -9.31
C GLY A 121 -12.41 14.16 -7.90
N GLY A 122 -11.95 13.40 -6.90
CA GLY A 122 -12.07 13.78 -5.49
C GLY A 122 -11.25 15.02 -5.11
N VAL A 123 -11.52 15.56 -3.92
CA VAL A 123 -10.73 16.67 -3.34
C VAL A 123 -9.36 16.15 -2.90
N ALA A 124 -8.35 17.00 -2.92
CA ALA A 124 -7.03 16.71 -2.36
C ALA A 124 -7.14 16.15 -0.92
N PRO A 125 -6.28 15.20 -0.50
CA PRO A 125 -5.09 14.70 -1.19
C PRO A 125 -5.33 13.45 -2.04
N ALA A 126 -6.51 12.83 -1.96
CA ALA A 126 -6.75 11.54 -2.58
C ALA A 126 -7.06 11.63 -4.08
N PHE A 127 -7.54 12.79 -4.57
CA PHE A 127 -7.83 13.12 -5.98
C PHE A 127 -8.65 12.09 -6.78
N GLY A 128 -9.23 11.07 -6.14
CA GLY A 128 -9.81 9.90 -6.81
C GLY A 128 -9.23 8.58 -6.31
N TYR A 129 -10.08 7.71 -5.75
CA TYR A 129 -9.64 6.41 -5.26
C TYR A 129 -9.56 5.37 -6.38
N ALA A 130 -8.68 4.37 -6.20
CA ALA A 130 -8.81 3.09 -6.88
C ALA A 130 -9.94 2.28 -6.22
N LEU A 131 -10.38 1.20 -6.86
CA LEU A 131 -11.36 0.27 -6.27
C LEU A 131 -10.88 -0.26 -4.91
N VAL A 132 -9.56 -0.45 -4.77
CA VAL A 132 -8.89 -0.66 -3.48
C VAL A 132 -8.45 0.70 -2.97
N GLU A 133 -9.08 1.23 -1.92
CA GLU A 133 -8.84 2.60 -1.45
C GLU A 133 -7.36 2.89 -1.18
N SER A 134 -6.62 1.93 -0.59
CA SER A 134 -5.18 2.05 -0.33
C SER A 134 -4.31 2.16 -1.59
N GLY A 135 -4.86 1.91 -2.78
CA GLY A 135 -4.17 2.03 -4.07
C GLY A 135 -4.17 3.44 -4.67
N TRP A 136 -4.74 4.43 -3.98
CA TRP A 136 -4.85 5.80 -4.49
C TRP A 136 -3.51 6.40 -4.94
N THR A 137 -2.43 6.28 -4.16
CA THR A 137 -1.11 6.81 -4.57
C THR A 137 -0.53 6.08 -5.78
N LEU A 138 -0.77 4.78 -5.89
CA LEU A 138 -0.22 3.94 -6.97
C LEU A 138 -0.78 4.33 -8.33
N ASN A 139 -2.07 4.64 -8.41
CA ASN A 139 -2.68 5.14 -9.65
C ASN A 139 -2.00 6.43 -10.14
N TYR A 140 -1.62 7.32 -9.24
CA TYR A 140 -0.89 8.55 -9.61
C TYR A 140 0.57 8.29 -9.95
N GLU A 141 1.25 7.42 -9.20
CA GLU A 141 2.66 7.10 -9.45
C GLU A 141 2.89 6.54 -10.86
N PHE A 142 1.93 5.79 -11.41
CA PHE A 142 2.04 5.26 -12.78
C PHE A 142 2.11 6.34 -13.87
N PHE A 143 1.61 7.55 -13.62
CA PHE A 143 1.72 8.66 -14.58
C PHE A 143 3.08 9.38 -14.54
N PHE A 144 3.88 9.17 -13.48
CA PHE A 144 5.17 9.83 -13.27
C PHE A 144 6.38 8.90 -13.42
N ILE A 145 6.15 7.60 -13.63
CA ILE A 145 7.17 6.58 -13.95
C ILE A 145 7.52 6.64 -15.43
#